data_AF-A0A067R708-F1
#
_entry.id   AF-A0A067R708-F1
#
_cell.length_a   1.000
_cell.length_b   1.000
_cell.length_c   1.000
_cell.angle_alpha   90.00
_cell.angle_beta   90.00
_cell.angle_gamma   90.00
#
_symmetry.space_group_name_H-M   'P 1'
#
loop_
_entity.id
_entity.type
_entity.pdbx_description
1 polymer ?
#
loop_
_entity_poly.entity_id
_entity_poly.type
_entity_poly.pdbx_seq_one_letter_code
_entity_poly.pdbx_strand_id
1 'polypeptide(L)'
;MFSYSEEQPVSVKFLDFQTCRYGSPALDINYFLYTSTTETVRDRYMDDFMRTYHRSLVRTLRRLGLNSTMNLTDLRREVDSTSLYGFLAAHLILRDTFVDSDVEGDTDVFSKRIEEIVVDLGEQNVF
;
A
#
# COMPACT_ATOMS: atom_id res chain seq x y z
N MET A 1 9.81 -13.29 2.74
CA MET A 1 10.30 -14.26 3.74
C MET A 1 11.28 -13.59 4.69
N PHE A 2 11.08 -13.76 6.00
CA PHE A 2 11.93 -13.17 7.04
C PHE A 2 12.94 -14.21 7.58
N SER A 3 14.11 -13.75 7.99
CA SER A 3 15.08 -14.52 8.76
C SER A 3 15.07 -14.01 10.21
N TYR A 4 15.17 -14.91 11.18
CA TYR A 4 15.02 -14.61 12.60
C TYR A 4 16.26 -14.97 13.41
N SER A 5 16.51 -14.19 14.47
CA SER A 5 17.46 -14.49 15.55
C SER A 5 16.74 -14.28 16.87
N GLU A 6 16.67 -15.30 17.73
CA GLU A 6 15.98 -15.23 19.03
C GLU A 6 14.56 -14.60 18.92
N GLU A 7 13.80 -15.07 17.93
CA GLU A 7 12.42 -14.62 17.60
C GLU A 7 12.30 -13.22 16.98
N GLN A 8 13.40 -12.46 16.82
CA GLN A 8 13.37 -11.16 16.17
C GLN A 8 13.72 -11.26 14.68
N PRO A 9 12.93 -10.65 13.78
CA PRO A 9 13.26 -10.63 12.35
C PRO A 9 14.49 -9.75 12.11
N VAL A 10 15.56 -10.33 11.58
CA VAL A 10 16.86 -9.67 11.32
C VAL A 10 17.10 -9.35 9.85
N SER A 11 16.40 -10.03 8.93
CA SER A 11 16.46 -9.70 7.51
C SER A 11 15.19 -10.14 6.78
N VAL A 12 14.98 -9.58 5.59
CA VAL A 12 13.83 -9.88 4.73
C VAL A 12 14.29 -10.10 3.30
N LYS A 13 13.62 -11.03 2.61
CA LYS A 13 13.69 -11.22 1.16
C LYS A 13 12.30 -11.08 0.56
N PHE A 14 12.18 -10.25 -0.48
CA PHE A 14 10.99 -10.18 -1.31
C PHE A 14 10.88 -11.43 -2.19
N LEU A 15 9.67 -11.94 -2.33
CA LEU A 15 9.32 -13.11 -3.13
C LEU A 15 8.11 -12.74 -4.01
N ASP A 16 7.72 -13.64 -4.91
CA ASP A 16 6.47 -13.55 -5.69
C ASP A 16 6.32 -12.27 -6.53
N PHE A 17 7.23 -12.11 -7.49
CA PHE A 17 7.26 -10.96 -8.41
C PHE A 17 6.19 -11.00 -9.54
N GLN A 18 5.20 -11.89 -9.45
CA GLN A 18 4.21 -12.13 -10.51
C GLN A 18 3.28 -10.92 -10.77
N THR A 19 3.15 -10.02 -9.80
CA THR A 19 2.39 -8.77 -9.92
C THR A 19 3.28 -7.53 -10.00
N CYS A 20 4.61 -7.71 -10.02
CA CYS A 20 5.53 -6.59 -10.17
C CYS A 20 5.36 -5.96 -11.55
N ARG A 21 5.20 -4.64 -11.54
CA ARG A 21 4.96 -3.86 -12.74
C ARG A 21 5.68 -2.52 -12.64
N TYR A 22 6.06 -1.97 -13.77
CA TYR A 22 6.51 -0.59 -13.83
C TYR A 22 5.31 0.33 -13.63
N GLY A 23 5.39 1.20 -12.62
CA GLY A 23 4.30 2.08 -12.28
C GLY A 23 4.72 3.11 -11.24
N SER A 24 3.72 3.85 -10.77
CA SER A 24 3.94 4.79 -9.68
C SER A 24 4.31 4.07 -8.38
N PRO A 25 5.31 4.57 -7.63
CA PRO A 25 5.61 4.04 -6.31
C PRO A 25 4.46 4.19 -5.30
N ALA A 26 3.49 5.08 -5.57
CA ALA A 26 2.29 5.19 -4.74
C ALA A 26 1.45 3.91 -4.76
N LEU A 27 1.41 3.21 -5.90
CA LEU A 27 0.69 1.95 -6.05
C LEU A 27 1.34 0.84 -5.22
N ASP A 28 2.67 0.79 -5.17
CA ASP A 28 3.40 -0.18 -4.34
C ASP A 28 3.12 0.04 -2.85
N ILE A 29 3.10 1.30 -2.40
CA ILE A 29 2.79 1.68 -1.02
C ILE A 29 1.35 1.28 -0.67
N ASN A 30 0.38 1.67 -1.50
CA ASN A 30 -1.02 1.36 -1.26
C ASN A 30 -1.28 -0.14 -1.27
N TYR A 31 -0.72 -0.86 -2.23
CA TYR A 31 -0.82 -2.30 -2.28
C TYR A 31 -0.29 -2.95 -1.00
N PHE A 32 0.93 -2.60 -0.58
CA PHE A 32 1.56 -3.18 0.60
C PHE A 32 0.79 -2.84 1.88
N LEU A 33 0.46 -1.57 2.11
CA LEU A 33 -0.18 -1.14 3.35
C LEU A 33 -1.61 -1.69 3.48
N TYR A 34 -2.39 -1.74 2.41
CA TYR A 34 -3.76 -2.26 2.51
C TYR A 34 -3.80 -3.79 2.64
N THR A 35 -2.88 -4.53 2.01
CA THR A 35 -2.84 -6.00 2.09
C THR A 35 -2.17 -6.53 3.36
N SER A 36 -1.26 -5.76 3.96
CA SER A 36 -0.36 -6.26 5.01
C SER A 36 -0.50 -5.57 6.37
N THR A 37 -1.36 -4.55 6.49
CA THR A 37 -1.57 -3.83 7.75
C THR A 37 -3.05 -3.58 8.04
N THR A 38 -3.39 -3.36 9.30
CA THR A 38 -4.72 -2.91 9.70
C THR A 38 -4.86 -1.40 9.50
N GLU A 39 -6.11 -0.92 9.43
CA GLU A 39 -6.41 0.51 9.40
C GLU A 39 -5.77 1.27 10.55
N THR A 40 -5.86 0.75 11.77
CA THR A 40 -5.27 1.37 12.97
C THR A 40 -3.76 1.54 12.87
N VAL A 41 -3.06 0.60 12.22
CA VAL A 41 -1.62 0.69 11.98
C VAL A 41 -1.32 1.75 10.93
N ARG A 42 -2.12 1.81 9.86
CA ARG A 42 -1.97 2.85 8.83
C ARG A 42 -2.15 4.23 9.42
N ASP A 43 -3.26 4.48 10.12
CA ASP A 43 -3.55 5.80 10.69
C ASP A 43 -2.45 6.29 11.63
N ARG A 44 -1.89 5.38 12.43
CA ARG A 44 -0.85 5.72 13.40
C ARG A 44 0.53 5.94 12.80
N TYR A 45 0.91 5.19 11.77
CA TYR A 45 2.29 5.13 11.27
C TYR A 45 2.45 5.54 9.81
N MET A 46 1.41 6.10 9.19
CA MET A 46 1.42 6.46 7.78
C MET A 46 2.62 7.34 7.40
N ASP A 47 2.89 8.39 8.17
CA ASP A 47 4.01 9.29 7.92
C ASP A 47 5.36 8.58 7.98
N ASP A 48 5.52 7.64 8.91
CA ASP A 48 6.74 6.85 9.07
C ASP A 48 6.93 5.89 7.89
N PHE A 49 5.85 5.26 7.41
CA PHE A 49 5.88 4.42 6.21
C PHE A 49 6.28 5.24 4.97
N MET A 50 5.64 6.40 4.77
CA MET A 50 5.92 7.29 3.64
C MET A 50 7.38 7.76 3.64
N ARG A 51 7.89 8.23 4.79
CA ARG A 51 9.28 8.68 4.94
C ARG A 51 10.27 7.55 4.72
N THR A 52 9.99 6.36 5.26
CA THR A 52 10.87 5.19 5.14
C THR A 52 10.96 4.70 3.70
N TYR A 53 9.83 4.61 3.01
CA TYR A 53 9.77 4.23 1.61
C TYR A 53 10.50 5.24 0.72
N HIS A 54 10.15 6.53 0.83
CA HIS A 54 10.76 7.61 0.05
C HIS A 54 12.27 7.67 0.21
N ARG A 55 12.78 7.63 1.44
CA ARG A 55 14.22 7.63 1.73
C ARG A 55 14.91 6.42 1.10
N SER A 56 14.31 5.24 1.18
CA SER A 56 14.87 4.00 0.64
C SER A 56 14.89 4.02 -0.89
N LEU A 57 13.82 4.52 -1.52
CA LEU A 57 13.72 4.69 -2.97
C LEU A 57 14.77 5.69 -3.48
N VAL A 58 14.83 6.89 -2.93
CA VAL A 58 15.79 7.93 -3.33
C VAL A 58 17.23 7.45 -3.15
N ARG A 59 17.54 6.77 -2.03
CA ARG A 59 18.87 6.19 -1.81
C ARG A 59 19.21 5.14 -2.86
N THR A 60 18.26 4.29 -3.22
CA THR A 60 18.46 3.22 -4.21
C THR A 60 18.66 3.81 -5.61
N LEU A 61 17.84 4.78 -6.01
CA LEU A 61 17.97 5.48 -7.29
C LEU A 61 19.33 6.18 -7.41
N ARG A 62 19.80 6.87 -6.36
CA ARG A 62 21.14 7.47 -6.34
C ARG A 62 22.25 6.46 -6.52
N ARG A 63 22.16 5.28 -5.87
CA ARG A 63 23.14 4.19 -6.03
C ARG A 63 23.18 3.63 -7.45
N LEU A 64 22.07 3.73 -8.18
CA LEU A 64 21.97 3.35 -9.59
C LEU A 64 22.38 4.48 -10.55
N GLY A 65 22.89 5.61 -10.04
CA GLY A 65 23.28 6.76 -10.85
C GLY A 65 22.11 7.63 -11.32
N LEU A 66 20.90 7.42 -10.78
CA LEU A 66 19.71 8.19 -11.11
C LEU A 66 19.49 9.30 -10.08
N ASN A 67 19.40 10.54 -10.57
CA ASN A 67 19.01 11.68 -9.75
C ASN A 67 17.49 11.73 -9.64
N SER A 68 16.95 11.21 -8.54
CA SER A 68 15.52 11.31 -8.26
C SER A 68 15.17 12.72 -7.79
N THR A 69 14.23 13.37 -8.48
CA THR A 69 13.58 14.63 -8.08
C THR A 69 12.31 14.40 -7.26
N MET A 70 12.00 13.15 -6.91
CA MET A 70 10.74 12.80 -6.25
C MET A 70 10.65 13.48 -4.89
N ASN A 71 9.63 14.31 -4.72
CA ASN A 71 9.30 14.97 -3.47
C ASN A 71 8.39 14.06 -2.64
N LEU A 72 8.59 14.04 -1.32
CA LEU A 72 7.73 13.31 -0.38
C LEU A 72 6.29 13.84 -0.42
N THR A 73 6.10 15.14 -0.57
CA THR A 73 4.76 15.76 -0.64
C THR A 73 4.00 15.31 -1.88
N ASP A 74 4.67 15.23 -3.02
CA ASP A 74 4.03 14.80 -4.28
C ASP A 74 3.71 13.31 -4.22
N LEU A 75 4.63 12.50 -3.68
CA LEU A 75 4.38 11.07 -3.44
C LEU A 75 3.19 10.87 -2.48
N ARG A 76 3.06 11.71 -1.45
CA ARG A 76 1.93 11.64 -0.51
C ARG A 76 0.61 11.89 -1.22
N ARG A 77 0.52 12.96 -2.01
CA ARG A 77 -0.68 13.28 -2.79
C ARG A 77 -1.09 12.14 -3.71
N GLU A 78 -0.11 11.49 -4.34
CA GLU A 78 -0.37 10.36 -5.23
C GLU A 78 -0.79 9.08 -4.48
N VAL A 79 -0.24 8.84 -3.28
CA VAL A 79 -0.73 7.76 -2.40
C VAL A 79 -2.17 8.01 -2.01
N ASP A 80 -2.53 9.23 -1.64
CA ASP A 80 -3.90 9.56 -1.26
C ASP A 80 -4.86 9.39 -2.46
N SER A 81 -4.48 9.88 -3.65
CA SER A 81 -5.32 9.77 -4.86
C SER A 81 -5.43 8.36 -5.45
N THR A 82 -4.53 7.45 -5.07
CA THR A 82 -4.53 6.04 -5.54
C THR A 82 -4.96 5.04 -4.46
N SER A 83 -5.46 5.51 -3.31
CA SER A 83 -5.86 4.67 -2.16
C SER A 83 -6.89 3.59 -2.53
N LEU A 84 -7.81 3.87 -3.46
CA LEU A 84 -8.79 2.92 -3.97
C LEU A 84 -8.15 1.67 -4.58
N TYR A 85 -6.99 1.82 -5.25
CA TYR A 85 -6.26 0.68 -5.80
C TYR A 85 -5.79 -0.27 -4.69
N GLY A 86 -5.24 0.26 -3.60
CA GLY A 86 -4.81 -0.54 -2.45
C GLY A 86 -5.98 -1.27 -1.79
N PHE A 87 -7.09 -0.54 -1.61
CA PHE A 87 -8.33 -1.10 -1.06
C PHE A 87 -8.87 -2.26 -1.91
N LEU A 88 -9.01 -2.07 -3.22
CA LEU A 88 -9.49 -3.12 -4.14
C LEU A 88 -8.52 -4.31 -4.19
N ALA A 89 -7.21 -4.06 -4.22
CA ALA A 89 -6.22 -5.13 -4.19
C ALA A 89 -6.33 -5.98 -2.91
N ALA A 90 -6.46 -5.34 -1.75
CA ALA A 90 -6.68 -6.05 -0.49
C ALA A 90 -7.98 -6.84 -0.50
N HIS A 91 -9.07 -6.28 -1.02
CA HIS A 91 -10.34 -6.99 -1.07
C HIS A 91 -10.30 -8.21 -2.00
N LEU A 92 -9.67 -8.11 -3.18
CA LEU A 92 -9.53 -9.23 -4.11
C LEU A 92 -8.59 -10.32 -3.57
N ILE A 93 -7.44 -9.93 -3.03
CA ILE A 93 -6.40 -10.89 -2.61
C ILE A 93 -6.72 -11.52 -1.26
N LEU A 94 -7.12 -10.72 -0.26
CA LEU A 94 -7.39 -11.25 1.07
C LEU A 94 -8.67 -12.06 1.08
N ARG A 95 -9.71 -11.66 0.33
CA ARG A 95 -10.92 -12.49 0.22
C ARG A 95 -10.59 -13.87 -0.33
N ASP A 96 -9.90 -13.98 -1.46
CA ASP A 96 -9.54 -15.30 -2.00
C ASP A 96 -8.64 -16.11 -1.05
N THR A 97 -7.80 -15.42 -0.26
CA THR A 97 -6.95 -16.07 0.76
C THR A 97 -7.75 -16.56 1.99
N PHE A 98 -8.82 -15.86 2.37
CA PHE A 98 -9.63 -16.14 3.56
C PHE A 98 -10.98 -16.79 3.29
N VAL A 99 -11.38 -16.99 2.02
CA VAL A 99 -12.65 -17.66 1.63
C VAL A 99 -12.73 -19.11 2.11
N ASP A 100 -11.61 -19.73 2.47
CA ASP A 100 -11.56 -21.05 3.14
C ASP A 100 -11.74 -20.98 4.69
N SER A 101 -11.91 -19.78 5.25
CA SER A 101 -12.24 -19.56 6.66
C SER A 101 -13.62 -18.93 6.78
N ASP A 102 -14.44 -19.36 7.76
CA ASP A 102 -15.81 -18.89 8.07
C ASP A 102 -15.91 -17.40 8.46
N VAL A 103 -15.21 -16.51 7.76
CA VAL A 103 -15.26 -15.07 7.92
C VAL A 103 -16.16 -14.54 6.80
N GLU A 104 -17.44 -14.35 7.11
CA GLU A 104 -18.35 -13.57 6.27
C GLU A 104 -17.74 -12.18 6.06
N GLY A 105 -17.13 -11.98 4.90
CA GLY A 105 -16.71 -10.65 4.45
C GLY A 105 -17.95 -9.81 4.25
N ASP A 106 -18.22 -8.89 5.20
CA ASP A 106 -19.40 -8.04 5.18
C ASP A 106 -19.40 -7.15 3.93
N THR A 107 -20.16 -7.59 2.93
CA THR A 107 -20.21 -6.99 1.59
C THR A 107 -20.84 -5.59 1.65
N ASP A 108 -21.63 -5.32 2.70
CA ASP A 108 -22.22 -4.01 2.97
C ASP A 108 -21.16 -3.00 3.45
N VAL A 109 -20.17 -3.45 4.22
CA VAL A 109 -19.04 -2.60 4.63
C VAL A 109 -18.17 -2.23 3.43
N PHE A 110 -17.95 -3.18 2.51
CA PHE A 110 -17.26 -2.91 1.25
C PHE A 110 -18.03 -1.89 0.40
N SER A 111 -19.33 -2.06 0.25
CA SER A 111 -20.19 -1.18 -0.55
C SER A 111 -20.21 0.26 0.00
N LYS A 112 -20.37 0.42 1.32
CA LYS A 112 -20.32 1.73 1.98
C LYS A 112 -18.98 2.45 1.79
N ARG A 113 -17.87 1.72 1.89
CA ARG A 113 -16.53 2.32 1.71
C ARG A 113 -16.25 2.72 0.28
N ILE A 114 -16.74 1.96 -0.70
CA ILE A 114 -16.69 2.35 -2.11
C ILE A 114 -17.52 3.61 -2.33
N GLU A 115 -18.72 3.70 -1.75
CA GLU A 115 -19.55 4.91 -1.85
C GLU A 115 -18.85 6.14 -1.25
N GLU A 116 -18.27 6.04 -0.04
CA GLU A 116 -17.53 7.13 0.59
C GLU A 116 -16.34 7.60 -0.26
N ILE A 117 -15.56 6.67 -0.83
CA ILE A 117 -14.42 7.01 -1.69
C ILE A 117 -14.88 7.63 -3.02
N VAL A 118 -15.95 7.12 -3.62
CA VAL A 118 -16.52 7.70 -4.85
C VAL A 118 -17.03 9.11 -4.61
N VAL A 119 -17.65 9.37 -3.46
CA VAL A 119 -18.09 10.71 -3.05
C VAL A 119 -16.89 11.64 -2.88
N ASP A 120 -15.85 11.21 -2.14
CA ASP A 120 -14.66 12.03 -1.89
C ASP A 120 -13.86 12.33 -3.18
N LEU A 121 -13.79 11.37 -4.11
CA LEU A 121 -13.20 11.57 -5.45
C LEU A 121 -14.05 12.50 -6.34
N GLY A 122 -15.38 12.48 -6.19
CA GLY A 122 -16.30 13.39 -6.86
C GLY A 122 -16.17 14.83 -6.35
N GLU A 123 -15.98 15.02 -5.06
CA GLU A 123 -15.78 16.34 -4.44
C GLU A 123 -14.42 16.97 -4.80
N GLN A 124 -13.41 16.14 -5.08
CA GLN A 124 -12.09 16.58 -5.55
C GLN A 124 -12.02 16.85 -7.08
N ASN A 125 -13.14 16.73 -7.80
CA ASN A 125 -13.27 17.03 -9.23
C ASN A 125 -12.32 16.20 -10.12
N VAL A 126 -12.15 14.92 -9.78
CA VAL A 126 -11.32 13.96 -10.53
C VAL A 126 -12.12 13.25 -11.65
N PHE A 127 -13.35 13.72 -11.93
CA PHE A 127 -14.16 13.35 -13.09
C PHE A 127 -14.72 14.60 -13.80
#